data_AF-D9QGC9-F1
#
_entry.id   AF-D9QGC9-F1
#
_cell.length_a   1.000
_cell.length_b   1.000
_cell.length_c   1.000
_cell.angle_alpha   90.00
_cell.angle_beta   90.00
_cell.angle_gamma   90.00
#
_symmetry.space_group_name_H-M   'P 1'
#
loop_
_entity.id
_entity.type
_entity.pdbx_description
1 polymer ?
#
loop_
_entity_poly.entity_id
_entity_poly.type
_entity_poly.pdbx_seq_one_letter_code
_entity_poly.pdbx_strand_id
1 'polypeptide(L)'
;MTLDLQLIWAGLIAVAVLLYVTLDGFDLGIGILFPFAKSKEERDVMMNTIAPVWDGNETWLVLGGGGLLAAFPLAYSVLMPALYLPILLMLAGLILRGVAFEFRFRARNRGRKFWTQMFSGGSILTAVAQGLVLGGFIQGVTVREDRFAGGPFDWFTPYTLLVAAGLVAGYALLGGAWLMMKTKDNLHGDAKRWTSISSVVVTVLLVAVSVATLLIHPRVAARWGFDLGDGFALDASVLMPLLPIPLLGLAGLALVWVMSRRGSHRWPFVGAILVFLSGYLGLAVGFAPYVVPYALDFRQAAAPDNALGLMLVGTVAILPLILAYTGWVYWVFRGKIDEEAGYHH
;
A
#
# COMPACT_ATOMS: atom_id res chain seq x y z
N MET A 1 18.67 28.47 11.78
CA MET A 1 17.90 27.24 12.08
C MET A 1 18.64 26.09 11.43
N THR A 2 19.11 25.11 12.19
CA THR A 2 19.71 23.88 11.65
C THR A 2 18.58 23.00 11.12
N LEU A 3 18.71 22.46 9.90
CA LEU A 3 17.73 21.55 9.31
C LEU A 3 17.75 20.21 10.07
N ASP A 4 16.59 19.70 10.50
CA ASP A 4 16.48 18.34 11.06
C ASP A 4 16.44 17.33 9.91
N LEU A 5 17.63 16.94 9.44
CA LEU A 5 17.81 16.05 8.29
C LEU A 5 17.16 14.69 8.52
N GLN A 6 17.21 14.18 9.74
CA GLN A 6 16.69 12.86 10.12
C GLN A 6 15.17 12.85 10.01
N LEU A 7 14.50 13.90 10.49
CA LEU A 7 13.05 14.06 10.35
C LEU A 7 12.62 14.25 8.89
N ILE A 8 13.39 15.03 8.11
CA ILE A 8 13.13 15.21 6.68
C ILE A 8 13.17 13.86 5.96
N TRP A 9 14.21 13.06 6.18
CA TRP A 9 14.34 11.74 5.57
C TRP A 9 13.26 10.76 6.03
N ALA A 10 12.89 10.78 7.31
CA ALA A 10 11.78 9.97 7.82
C ALA A 10 10.47 10.33 7.10
N GLY A 11 10.21 11.63 6.92
CA GLY A 11 9.06 12.13 6.17
C GLY A 11 9.09 11.73 4.69
N LEU A 12 10.25 11.85 4.02
CA LEU A 12 10.41 11.46 2.62
C LEU A 12 10.12 9.98 2.39
N ILE A 13 10.64 9.09 3.24
CA ILE A 13 10.39 7.65 3.15
C ILE A 13 8.92 7.35 3.47
N ALA A 14 8.35 7.98 4.50
CA ALA A 14 6.94 7.81 4.82
C ALA A 14 6.04 8.18 3.63
N VAL A 15 6.30 9.33 3.00
CA VAL A 15 5.58 9.76 1.79
C VAL A 15 5.81 8.77 0.64
N ALA A 16 7.03 8.29 0.43
CA ALA A 16 7.31 7.30 -0.62
C ALA A 16 6.52 6.00 -0.41
N VAL A 17 6.45 5.49 0.83
CA VAL A 17 5.66 4.29 1.14
C VAL A 17 4.17 4.54 0.95
N LEU A 18 3.65 5.70 1.36
CA LEU A 18 2.24 6.07 1.13
C LEU A 18 1.92 6.14 -0.36
N LEU A 19 2.78 6.77 -1.16
CA LEU A 19 2.63 6.86 -2.60
C LEU A 19 2.67 5.48 -3.24
N TYR A 20 3.62 4.62 -2.86
CA TYR A 20 3.68 3.26 -3.35
C TYR A 20 2.39 2.48 -3.06
N VAL A 21 1.97 2.40 -1.79
CA VAL A 21 0.77 1.66 -1.38
C VAL A 21 -0.50 2.21 -2.04
N THR A 22 -0.57 3.52 -2.29
CA THR A 22 -1.75 4.13 -2.93
C THR A 22 -1.74 3.94 -4.45
N LEU A 23 -0.60 4.16 -5.10
CA LEU A 23 -0.48 4.15 -6.56
C LEU A 23 -0.36 2.72 -7.09
N ASP A 24 0.63 1.97 -6.60
CA ASP A 24 0.78 0.56 -7.00
C ASP A 24 -0.35 -0.31 -6.43
N GLY A 25 -1.00 0.14 -5.35
CA GLY A 25 -2.14 -0.56 -4.77
C GLY A 25 -3.33 -0.74 -5.72
N PHE A 26 -3.62 0.22 -6.60
CA PHE A 26 -4.66 0.02 -7.62
C PHE A 26 -4.18 -0.86 -8.77
N ASP A 27 -2.88 -0.85 -9.11
CA ASP A 27 -2.28 -1.73 -10.11
C ASP A 27 -2.36 -3.20 -9.67
N LEU A 28 -1.95 -3.48 -8.44
CA LEU A 28 -2.11 -4.78 -7.78
C LEU A 28 -3.59 -5.14 -7.66
N GLY A 29 -4.44 -4.17 -7.32
CA GLY A 29 -5.89 -4.31 -7.26
C GLY A 29 -6.50 -4.83 -8.56
N ILE A 30 -6.06 -4.31 -9.70
CA ILE A 30 -6.48 -4.80 -11.02
C ILE A 30 -6.05 -6.25 -11.23
N GLY A 31 -4.83 -6.61 -10.84
CA GLY A 31 -4.33 -7.98 -10.89
C GLY A 31 -5.11 -8.96 -10.00
N ILE A 32 -5.52 -8.53 -8.81
CA ILE A 32 -6.40 -9.29 -7.91
C ILE A 32 -7.78 -9.50 -8.54
N LEU A 33 -8.32 -8.48 -9.19
CA LEU A 33 -9.64 -8.55 -9.83
C LEU A 33 -9.65 -9.23 -11.21
N PHE A 34 -8.47 -9.38 -11.82
CA PHE A 34 -8.26 -9.88 -13.18
C PHE A 34 -8.93 -11.23 -13.51
N PRO A 35 -8.98 -12.22 -12.58
CA PRO A 35 -9.66 -13.49 -12.85
C PRO A 35 -11.16 -13.34 -13.03
N PHE A 36 -11.78 -12.30 -12.45
CA PHE A 36 -13.23 -12.11 -12.45
C PHE A 36 -13.77 -11.44 -13.72
N ALA A 37 -12.91 -10.90 -14.57
CA ALA A 37 -13.30 -10.42 -15.90
C ALA A 37 -13.84 -11.58 -16.76
N LYS A 38 -14.92 -11.33 -17.50
CA LYS A 38 -15.65 -12.35 -18.25
C LYS A 38 -14.98 -12.65 -19.58
N SER A 39 -14.52 -11.62 -20.29
CA SER A 39 -13.96 -11.75 -21.63
C SER A 39 -12.44 -11.53 -21.67
N LYS A 40 -11.81 -11.75 -22.83
CA LYS A 40 -10.38 -11.45 -23.02
C LYS A 40 -10.19 -9.95 -23.23
N GLU A 41 -11.16 -9.34 -23.88
CA GLU A 41 -11.26 -7.93 -24.25
C GLU A 41 -11.36 -7.08 -22.98
N GLU A 42 -12.20 -7.47 -22.02
CA GLU A 42 -12.29 -6.83 -20.70
C GLU A 42 -10.94 -6.85 -19.97
N ARG A 43 -10.23 -7.99 -20.02
CA ARG A 43 -8.89 -8.12 -19.41
C ARG A 43 -7.86 -7.22 -20.10
N ASP A 44 -7.95 -7.06 -21.42
CA ASP A 44 -7.06 -6.17 -22.16
C ASP A 44 -7.32 -4.72 -21.78
N VAL A 45 -8.59 -4.31 -21.71
CA VAL A 45 -8.98 -2.96 -21.24
C VAL A 45 -8.47 -2.73 -19.82
N MET A 46 -8.66 -3.67 -18.90
CA MET A 46 -8.15 -3.57 -17.53
C MET A 46 -6.64 -3.30 -17.49
N MET A 47 -5.82 -4.05 -18.23
CA MET A 47 -4.37 -3.83 -18.30
C MET A 47 -4.02 -2.47 -18.94
N ASN A 48 -4.71 -2.10 -20.01
CA ASN A 48 -4.49 -0.83 -20.69
C ASN A 48 -4.75 0.37 -19.77
N THR A 49 -5.63 0.23 -18.75
CA THR A 49 -5.88 1.33 -17.79
C THR A 49 -4.67 1.73 -16.95
N ILE A 50 -3.70 0.83 -16.81
CA ILE A 50 -2.51 1.03 -15.97
C ILE A 50 -1.20 0.98 -16.76
N ALA A 51 -1.23 0.53 -18.01
CA ALA A 51 -0.06 0.47 -18.90
C ALA A 51 0.83 1.73 -18.88
N PRO A 52 0.29 2.97 -18.84
CA PRO A 52 1.13 4.17 -18.85
C PRO A 52 1.77 4.52 -17.49
N VAL A 53 1.33 3.93 -16.38
CA VAL A 53 1.68 4.38 -15.02
C VAL A 53 2.29 3.31 -14.12
N TRP A 54 2.03 2.02 -14.37
CA TRP A 54 2.39 0.94 -13.43
C TRP A 54 3.89 0.88 -13.10
N ASP A 55 4.75 1.00 -14.10
CA ASP A 55 6.22 0.98 -13.91
C ASP A 55 6.68 2.18 -13.08
N GLY A 56 6.09 3.35 -13.34
CA GLY A 56 6.31 4.56 -12.54
C GLY A 56 5.88 4.41 -11.08
N ASN A 57 4.80 3.67 -10.82
CA ASN A 57 4.29 3.46 -9.46
C ASN A 57 5.22 2.57 -8.63
N GLU A 58 5.88 1.59 -9.23
CA GLU A 58 6.87 0.75 -8.55
C GLU A 58 8.10 1.53 -8.07
N THR A 59 8.46 2.65 -8.73
CA THR A 59 9.64 3.45 -8.35
C THR A 59 9.56 3.98 -6.91
N TRP A 60 8.35 4.19 -6.37
CA TRP A 60 8.16 4.62 -5.00
C TRP A 60 8.58 3.57 -3.97
N LEU A 61 8.43 2.27 -4.28
CA LEU A 61 8.98 1.20 -3.45
C LEU A 61 10.51 1.27 -3.42
N VAL A 62 11.14 1.52 -4.57
CA VAL A 62 12.60 1.63 -4.67
C VAL A 62 13.10 2.80 -3.83
N LEU A 63 12.42 3.96 -3.88
CA LEU A 63 12.73 5.09 -3.01
C LEU A 63 12.48 4.76 -1.53
N GLY A 64 11.42 4.02 -1.19
CA GLY A 64 11.15 3.58 0.17
C GLY A 64 12.23 2.65 0.72
N GLY A 65 12.54 1.55 0.02
CA GLY A 65 13.51 0.55 0.45
C GLY A 65 14.96 1.03 0.35
N GLY A 66 15.34 1.65 -0.77
CA GLY A 66 16.66 2.24 -0.97
C GLY A 66 16.90 3.45 -0.06
N GLY A 67 15.87 4.29 0.13
CA GLY A 67 15.90 5.39 1.09
C GLY A 67 16.06 4.89 2.52
N LEU A 68 15.40 3.78 2.90
CA LEU A 68 15.56 3.19 4.23
C LEU A 68 17.01 2.70 4.44
N LEU A 69 17.59 2.01 3.46
CA LEU A 69 19.00 1.62 3.51
C LEU A 69 19.93 2.81 3.67
N ALA A 70 19.70 3.86 2.90
CA ALA A 70 20.61 4.99 2.81
C ALA A 70 20.49 5.93 4.03
N ALA A 71 19.26 6.27 4.42
CA ALA A 71 19.00 7.22 5.49
C ALA A 71 18.91 6.57 6.88
N PHE A 72 18.48 5.30 6.98
CA PHE A 72 18.31 4.58 8.23
C PHE A 72 18.94 3.18 8.20
N PRO A 73 20.27 3.07 7.97
CA PRO A 73 20.94 1.79 7.75
C PRO A 73 20.78 0.81 8.93
N LEU A 74 20.69 1.31 10.16
CA LEU A 74 20.46 0.46 11.34
C LEU A 74 19.07 -0.18 11.28
N ALA A 75 18.03 0.60 10.97
CA ALA A 75 16.68 0.06 10.80
C ALA A 75 16.62 -0.96 9.65
N TYR A 76 17.29 -0.66 8.53
CA TYR A 76 17.39 -1.59 7.39
C TYR A 76 18.04 -2.92 7.82
N SER A 77 19.12 -2.88 8.61
CA SER A 77 19.84 -4.07 9.07
C SER A 77 19.01 -4.96 10.03
N VAL A 78 18.00 -4.39 10.69
CA VAL A 78 17.09 -5.12 11.58
C VAL A 78 15.88 -5.66 10.82
N LEU A 79 15.24 -4.81 10.01
CA LEU A 79 13.99 -5.15 9.34
C LEU A 79 14.18 -6.13 8.17
N MET A 80 15.26 -5.99 7.40
CA MET A 80 15.47 -6.82 6.21
C MET A 80 15.68 -8.30 6.54
N PRO A 81 16.48 -8.70 7.55
CA PRO A 81 16.54 -10.08 7.98
C PRO A 81 15.23 -10.59 8.59
N ALA A 82 14.55 -9.74 9.39
CA ALA A 82 13.30 -10.11 10.05
C ALA A 82 12.16 -10.41 9.05
N LEU A 83 12.12 -9.66 7.95
CA LEU A 83 11.09 -9.73 6.91
C LEU A 83 11.65 -10.28 5.59
N TYR A 84 12.76 -11.03 5.65
CA TYR A 84 13.47 -11.51 4.46
C TYR A 84 12.57 -12.32 3.52
N LEU A 85 11.85 -13.31 4.06
CA LEU A 85 10.95 -14.16 3.27
C LEU A 85 9.77 -13.36 2.69
N PRO A 86 9.00 -12.55 3.46
CA PRO A 86 7.98 -11.67 2.89
C PRO A 86 8.50 -10.76 1.79
N ILE A 87 9.66 -10.12 1.98
CA ILE A 87 10.25 -9.24 0.96
C ILE A 87 10.64 -10.02 -0.29
N LEU A 88 11.22 -11.22 -0.15
CA LEU A 88 11.55 -12.09 -1.28
C LEU A 88 10.30 -12.52 -2.06
N LEU A 89 9.23 -12.87 -1.35
CA LEU A 89 7.93 -13.19 -1.97
C LEU A 89 7.34 -11.99 -2.70
N MET A 90 7.45 -10.80 -2.12
CA MET A 90 7.03 -9.54 -2.74
C MET A 90 7.80 -9.29 -4.04
N LEU A 91 9.13 -9.40 -4.02
CA LEU A 91 9.98 -9.24 -5.21
C LEU A 91 9.66 -10.28 -6.28
N ALA A 92 9.48 -11.55 -5.90
CA ALA A 92 9.08 -12.59 -6.83
C ALA A 92 7.71 -12.30 -7.47
N GLY A 93 6.75 -11.80 -6.68
CA GLY A 93 5.44 -11.38 -7.17
C GLY A 93 5.51 -10.21 -8.14
N LEU A 94 6.30 -9.18 -7.84
CA LEU A 94 6.53 -8.00 -8.69
C LEU A 94 7.20 -8.40 -10.02
N ILE A 95 8.26 -9.20 -9.98
CA ILE A 95 8.91 -9.73 -11.19
C ILE A 95 7.90 -10.51 -12.03
N LEU A 96 7.14 -11.41 -11.40
CA LEU A 96 6.16 -12.22 -12.10
C LEU A 96 5.08 -11.35 -12.76
N ARG A 97 4.62 -10.31 -12.06
CA ARG A 97 3.64 -9.35 -12.56
C ARG A 97 4.19 -8.57 -13.76
N GLY A 98 5.37 -7.96 -13.64
CA GLY A 98 5.98 -7.15 -14.69
C GLY A 98 6.28 -7.96 -15.95
N VAL A 99 6.85 -9.16 -15.79
CA VAL A 99 7.07 -10.08 -16.92
C VAL A 99 5.73 -10.51 -17.54
N ALA A 100 4.74 -10.87 -16.72
CA ALA A 100 3.43 -11.25 -17.25
C ALA A 100 2.75 -10.11 -18.01
N PHE A 101 2.93 -8.86 -17.58
CA PHE A 101 2.38 -7.68 -18.24
C PHE A 101 2.89 -7.57 -19.68
N GLU A 102 4.21 -7.60 -19.86
CA GLU A 102 4.86 -7.44 -21.16
C GLU A 102 4.66 -8.65 -22.09
N PHE A 103 4.78 -9.87 -21.55
CA PHE A 103 4.73 -11.09 -22.35
C PHE A 103 3.29 -11.50 -22.72
N ARG A 104 2.27 -11.09 -21.96
CA ARG A 104 0.87 -11.44 -22.26
C ARG A 104 0.41 -10.88 -23.61
N PHE A 105 0.83 -9.66 -23.97
CA PHE A 105 0.50 -9.04 -25.26
C PHE A 105 1.13 -9.78 -26.45
N ARG A 106 2.30 -10.38 -26.25
CA ARG A 106 3.04 -11.10 -27.30
C ARG A 106 2.63 -12.58 -27.42
N ALA A 107 2.00 -13.13 -26.38
CA ALA A 107 1.72 -14.55 -26.31
C ALA A 107 0.43 -14.96 -27.05
N ARG A 108 0.46 -16.14 -27.70
CA ARG A 108 -0.71 -16.76 -28.33
C ARG A 108 -1.26 -17.91 -27.49
N ASN A 109 -2.57 -18.13 -27.57
CA ASN A 109 -3.29 -19.29 -27.01
C ASN A 109 -2.88 -19.67 -25.57
N ARG A 110 -2.15 -20.78 -25.41
CA ARG A 110 -1.73 -21.32 -24.09
C ARG A 110 -0.82 -20.36 -23.34
N GLY A 111 0.11 -19.70 -24.02
CA GLY A 111 1.02 -18.72 -23.39
C GLY A 111 0.25 -17.54 -22.79
N ARG A 112 -0.77 -17.04 -23.50
CA ARG A 112 -1.60 -15.94 -22.99
C ARG A 112 -2.39 -16.33 -21.75
N LYS A 113 -2.87 -17.58 -21.67
CA LYS A 113 -3.56 -18.12 -20.49
C LYS A 113 -2.61 -18.25 -19.30
N PHE A 114 -1.38 -18.72 -19.53
CA PHE A 114 -0.33 -18.78 -18.52
C PHE A 114 0.00 -17.37 -17.99
N TRP A 115 0.31 -16.41 -18.86
CA TRP A 115 0.63 -15.04 -18.42
C TRP A 115 -0.55 -14.31 -17.77
N THR A 116 -1.78 -14.63 -18.15
CA THR A 116 -3.00 -14.15 -17.44
C THR A 116 -3.02 -14.64 -15.99
N GLN A 117 -2.69 -15.91 -15.75
CA GLN A 117 -2.61 -16.46 -14.40
C GLN A 117 -1.42 -15.91 -13.62
N MET A 118 -0.26 -15.73 -14.26
CA MET A 118 0.93 -15.18 -13.63
C MET A 118 0.75 -13.70 -13.26
N PHE A 119 0.07 -12.89 -14.08
CA PHE A 119 -0.25 -11.50 -13.75
C PHE A 119 -1.10 -11.40 -12.48
N SER A 120 -2.16 -12.22 -12.39
CA SER A 120 -3.01 -12.24 -11.20
C SER A 120 -2.31 -12.84 -9.99
N GLY A 121 -1.63 -13.98 -10.15
CA GLY A 121 -0.89 -14.65 -9.10
C GLY A 121 0.25 -13.80 -8.53
N GLY A 122 1.02 -13.12 -9.40
CA GLY A 122 2.06 -12.18 -8.98
C GLY A 122 1.52 -10.98 -8.23
N SER A 123 0.38 -10.44 -8.67
CA SER A 123 -0.28 -9.30 -7.98
C SER A 123 -0.82 -9.71 -6.61
N ILE A 124 -1.48 -10.87 -6.50
CA ILE A 124 -1.98 -11.41 -5.23
C ILE A 124 -0.81 -11.72 -4.29
N LEU A 125 0.24 -12.37 -4.79
CA LEU A 125 1.42 -12.71 -4.01
C LEU A 125 2.09 -11.45 -3.45
N THR A 126 2.24 -10.41 -4.27
CA THR A 126 2.79 -9.12 -3.85
C THR A 126 1.93 -8.47 -2.78
N ALA A 127 0.61 -8.43 -2.97
CA ALA A 127 -0.32 -7.86 -1.99
C ALA A 127 -0.29 -8.60 -0.64
N VAL A 128 -0.30 -9.94 -0.67
CA VAL A 128 -0.18 -10.76 0.54
C VAL A 128 1.17 -10.49 1.22
N ALA A 129 2.26 -10.50 0.47
CA ALA A 129 3.60 -10.28 0.99
C ALA A 129 3.75 -8.89 1.63
N GLN A 130 3.25 -7.84 1.00
CA GLN A 130 3.22 -6.49 1.58
C GLN A 130 2.41 -6.44 2.89
N GLY A 131 1.29 -7.14 2.95
CA GLY A 131 0.49 -7.20 4.16
C GLY A 131 1.14 -8.01 5.29
N LEU A 132 1.92 -9.04 4.95
CA LEU A 132 2.79 -9.76 5.90
C LEU A 132 3.92 -8.86 6.41
N VAL A 133 4.55 -8.06 5.52
CA VAL A 133 5.54 -7.03 5.90
C VAL A 133 4.92 -6.02 6.86
N LEU A 134 3.73 -5.49 6.53
CA LEU A 134 3.04 -4.52 7.36
C LEU A 134 2.59 -5.11 8.71
N GLY A 135 2.03 -6.32 8.71
CA GLY A 135 1.67 -7.03 9.94
C GLY A 135 2.89 -7.31 10.81
N GLY A 136 3.99 -7.75 10.18
CA GLY A 136 5.29 -7.97 10.81
C GLY A 136 5.89 -6.69 11.42
N PHE A 137 5.71 -5.55 10.74
CA PHE A 137 6.08 -4.24 11.25
C PHE A 137 5.24 -3.89 12.49
N ILE A 138 3.91 -3.95 12.39
CA ILE A 138 2.99 -3.58 13.48
C ILE A 138 3.22 -4.43 14.73
N GLN A 139 3.40 -5.75 14.55
CA GLN A 139 3.63 -6.65 15.67
C GLN A 139 4.98 -6.42 16.36
N GLY A 140 5.93 -5.81 15.66
CA GLY A 140 7.30 -5.62 16.10
C GLY A 140 8.19 -6.83 15.80
N VAL A 141 9.49 -6.60 15.80
CA VAL A 141 10.51 -7.64 15.58
C VAL A 141 11.39 -7.77 16.81
N THR A 142 11.91 -8.96 17.05
CA THR A 142 12.80 -9.21 18.19
C THR A 142 14.16 -8.57 17.92
N VAL A 143 14.51 -7.58 18.74
CA VAL A 143 15.79 -6.86 18.67
C VAL A 143 16.59 -7.08 19.94
N ARG A 144 17.89 -7.39 19.80
CA ARG A 144 18.86 -7.43 20.90
C ARG A 144 20.13 -6.71 20.47
N GLU A 145 20.57 -5.74 21.26
CA GLU A 145 21.77 -4.92 20.95
C GLU A 145 21.70 -4.34 19.53
N ASP A 146 20.56 -3.74 19.18
CA ASP A 146 20.28 -3.13 17.87
C ASP A 146 20.41 -4.08 16.66
N ARG A 147 20.37 -5.39 16.91
CA ARG A 147 20.41 -6.43 15.88
C ARG A 147 19.16 -7.29 15.93
N PHE A 148 18.75 -7.78 14.76
CA PHE A 148 17.68 -8.77 14.69
C PHE A 148 18.09 -10.06 15.42
N ALA A 149 17.21 -10.54 16.30
CA ALA A 149 17.44 -11.71 17.14
C ALA A 149 16.24 -12.67 17.16
N GLY A 150 15.31 -12.52 16.20
CA GLY A 150 14.13 -13.37 16.04
C GLY A 150 14.37 -14.59 15.15
N GLY A 151 13.33 -15.40 15.02
CA GLY A 151 13.28 -16.54 14.11
C GLY A 151 12.88 -16.14 12.68
N PRO A 152 13.19 -16.99 11.68
CA PRO A 152 12.91 -16.73 10.27
C PRO A 152 11.42 -16.71 9.91
N PHE A 153 10.54 -17.17 10.81
CA PHE A 153 9.08 -17.26 10.62
C PHE A 153 8.28 -16.45 11.66
N ASP A 154 8.93 -15.59 12.46
CA ASP A 154 8.24 -14.79 13.49
C ASP A 154 7.19 -13.84 12.89
N TRP A 155 7.32 -13.51 11.60
CA TRP A 155 6.34 -12.74 10.83
C TRP A 155 5.09 -13.53 10.45
N PHE A 156 5.08 -14.86 10.60
CA PHE A 156 3.97 -15.72 10.17
C PHE A 156 3.02 -16.02 11.33
N THR A 157 2.12 -15.10 11.61
CA THR A 157 1.15 -15.20 12.73
C THR A 157 -0.28 -15.03 12.21
N PRO A 158 -1.30 -15.47 12.98
CA PRO A 158 -2.69 -15.19 12.62
C PRO A 158 -2.97 -13.69 12.46
N TYR A 159 -2.27 -12.85 13.22
CA TYR A 159 -2.38 -11.39 13.14
C TYR A 159 -1.83 -10.87 11.80
N THR A 160 -0.63 -11.28 11.38
CA THR A 160 -0.07 -10.82 10.10
C THR A 160 -0.87 -11.32 8.91
N LEU A 161 -1.46 -12.51 9.01
CA LEU A 161 -2.40 -13.04 8.01
C LEU A 161 -3.68 -12.21 7.92
N LEU A 162 -4.22 -11.74 9.05
CA LEU A 162 -5.37 -10.85 9.08
C LEU A 162 -5.05 -9.51 8.39
N VAL A 163 -3.88 -8.93 8.69
CA VAL A 163 -3.41 -7.70 8.02
C VAL A 163 -3.22 -7.93 6.52
N ALA A 164 -2.65 -9.08 6.13
CA ALA A 164 -2.48 -9.44 4.72
C ALA A 164 -3.81 -9.59 3.97
N ALA A 165 -4.80 -10.25 4.57
CA ALA A 165 -6.14 -10.31 4.01
C ALA A 165 -6.77 -8.91 3.88
N GLY A 166 -6.59 -8.06 4.88
CA GLY A 166 -7.03 -6.66 4.87
C GLY A 166 -6.43 -5.87 3.71
N LEU A 167 -5.12 -5.99 3.49
CA LEU A 167 -4.42 -5.27 2.43
C LEU A 167 -4.83 -5.77 1.04
N VAL A 168 -4.97 -7.09 0.84
CA VAL A 168 -5.50 -7.66 -0.41
C VAL A 168 -6.90 -7.13 -0.72
N ALA A 169 -7.79 -7.10 0.27
CA ALA A 169 -9.12 -6.52 0.09
C ALA A 169 -9.07 -5.02 -0.19
N GLY A 170 -8.16 -4.30 0.47
CA GLY A 170 -7.90 -2.88 0.25
C GLY A 170 -7.46 -2.58 -1.19
N TYR A 171 -6.54 -3.38 -1.73
CA TYR A 171 -6.12 -3.23 -3.12
C TYR A 171 -7.22 -3.63 -4.09
N ALA A 172 -8.01 -4.66 -3.81
CA ALA A 172 -9.20 -4.96 -4.59
C ALA A 172 -10.20 -3.78 -4.63
N LEU A 173 -10.33 -3.02 -3.52
CA LEU A 173 -11.12 -1.80 -3.45
C LEU A 173 -10.53 -0.68 -4.32
N LEU A 174 -9.22 -0.42 -4.21
CA LEU A 174 -8.52 0.59 -5.01
C LEU A 174 -8.59 0.27 -6.51
N GLY A 175 -8.29 -0.97 -6.90
CA GLY A 175 -8.35 -1.42 -8.29
C GLY A 175 -9.77 -1.38 -8.86
N GLY A 176 -10.78 -1.80 -8.09
CA GLY A 176 -12.18 -1.70 -8.50
C GLY A 176 -12.60 -0.25 -8.73
N ALA A 177 -12.26 0.64 -7.79
CA ALA A 177 -12.59 2.05 -7.89
C ALA A 177 -11.85 2.77 -9.03
N TRP A 178 -10.59 2.37 -9.30
CA TRP A 178 -9.82 2.83 -10.45
C TRP A 178 -10.48 2.41 -11.77
N LEU A 179 -10.91 1.15 -11.89
CA LEU A 179 -11.63 0.67 -13.06
C LEU A 179 -12.94 1.44 -13.27
N MET A 180 -13.72 1.69 -12.21
CA MET A 180 -14.93 2.54 -12.31
C MET A 180 -14.63 3.93 -12.90
N MET A 181 -13.46 4.50 -12.59
CA MET A 181 -13.02 5.78 -13.12
C MET A 181 -12.60 5.71 -14.59
N LYS A 182 -11.93 4.63 -14.99
CA LYS A 182 -11.28 4.49 -16.30
C LYS A 182 -12.09 3.78 -17.36
N THR A 183 -13.11 3.00 -17.00
CA THR A 183 -13.87 2.16 -17.94
C THR A 183 -15.30 2.66 -18.18
N LYS A 184 -15.98 2.04 -19.15
CA LYS A 184 -17.38 2.27 -19.50
C LYS A 184 -18.15 0.94 -19.57
N ASP A 185 -19.46 1.05 -19.80
CA ASP A 185 -20.36 -0.05 -20.17
C ASP A 185 -20.29 -1.27 -19.24
N ASN A 186 -20.16 -2.48 -19.80
CA ASN A 186 -20.21 -3.73 -19.05
C ASN A 186 -19.11 -3.80 -17.99
N LEU A 187 -17.88 -3.41 -18.34
CA LEU A 187 -16.74 -3.43 -17.44
C LEU A 187 -16.91 -2.41 -16.29
N HIS A 188 -17.56 -1.27 -16.55
CA HIS A 188 -17.92 -0.34 -15.47
C HIS A 188 -18.96 -0.95 -14.52
N GLY A 189 -19.95 -1.69 -15.04
CA GLY A 189 -20.93 -2.42 -14.23
C GLY A 189 -20.28 -3.47 -13.33
N ASP A 190 -19.34 -4.24 -13.87
CA ASP A 190 -18.58 -5.24 -13.09
C ASP A 190 -17.66 -4.56 -12.07
N ALA A 191 -16.95 -3.48 -12.45
CA ALA A 191 -16.13 -2.69 -11.54
C ALA A 191 -16.93 -2.10 -10.37
N LYS A 192 -18.16 -1.63 -10.62
CA LYS A 192 -19.10 -1.19 -9.57
C LYS A 192 -19.42 -2.31 -8.58
N ARG A 193 -19.68 -3.52 -9.09
CA ARG A 193 -19.96 -4.69 -8.25
C ARG A 193 -18.74 -5.06 -7.41
N TRP A 194 -17.56 -5.15 -8.01
CA TRP A 194 -16.31 -5.45 -7.31
C TRP A 194 -16.01 -4.42 -6.23
N THR A 195 -16.10 -3.13 -6.56
CA THR A 195 -15.89 -2.03 -5.61
C THR A 195 -16.85 -2.12 -4.42
N SER A 196 -18.13 -2.41 -4.69
CA SER A 196 -19.14 -2.55 -3.62
C SER A 196 -18.86 -3.74 -2.70
N ILE A 197 -18.49 -4.90 -3.26
CA ILE A 197 -18.14 -6.10 -2.47
C ILE A 197 -16.87 -5.82 -1.67
N SER A 198 -15.80 -5.35 -2.31
CA SER A 198 -14.54 -5.02 -1.66
C SER A 198 -14.72 -3.99 -0.54
N SER A 199 -15.61 -3.01 -0.70
CA SER A 199 -15.87 -2.01 0.36
C SER A 199 -16.43 -2.63 1.65
N VAL A 200 -17.31 -3.63 1.54
CA VAL A 200 -17.85 -4.36 2.70
C VAL A 200 -16.76 -5.21 3.35
N VAL A 201 -16.00 -5.95 2.54
CA VAL A 201 -14.90 -6.80 3.03
C VAL A 201 -13.84 -5.95 3.72
N VAL A 202 -13.43 -4.83 3.12
CA VAL A 202 -12.49 -3.87 3.72
C VAL A 202 -13.04 -3.30 5.02
N THR A 203 -14.33 -2.97 5.10
CA THR A 203 -14.93 -2.48 6.35
C THR A 203 -14.79 -3.50 7.47
N VAL A 204 -15.16 -4.76 7.20
CA VAL A 204 -15.06 -5.85 8.19
C VAL A 204 -13.62 -6.08 8.61
N LEU A 205 -12.70 -6.17 7.65
CA LEU A 205 -11.28 -6.44 7.93
C LEU A 205 -10.59 -5.25 8.60
N LEU A 206 -10.93 -4.01 8.26
CA LEU A 206 -10.39 -2.81 8.90
C LEU A 206 -10.82 -2.75 10.37
N VAL A 207 -12.08 -3.05 10.67
CA VAL A 207 -12.57 -3.16 12.05
C VAL A 207 -11.84 -4.30 12.78
N ALA A 208 -11.75 -5.48 12.16
CA ALA A 208 -11.07 -6.63 12.75
C ALA A 208 -9.58 -6.34 13.05
N VAL A 209 -8.84 -5.77 12.11
CA VAL A 209 -7.43 -5.36 12.29
C VAL A 209 -7.30 -4.29 13.35
N SER A 210 -8.18 -3.27 13.36
CA SER A 210 -8.12 -2.19 14.36
C SER A 210 -8.35 -2.73 15.76
N VAL A 211 -9.38 -3.54 15.96
CA VAL A 211 -9.69 -4.18 17.25
C VAL A 211 -8.55 -5.11 17.66
N ALA A 212 -8.08 -5.98 16.76
CA ALA A 212 -6.96 -6.89 17.04
C ALA A 212 -5.69 -6.13 17.43
N THR A 213 -5.38 -5.02 16.75
CA THR A 213 -4.20 -4.20 17.04
C THR A 213 -4.28 -3.58 18.43
N LEU A 214 -5.44 -3.03 18.82
CA LEU A 214 -5.64 -2.46 20.15
C LEU A 214 -5.55 -3.54 21.25
N LEU A 215 -6.07 -4.74 21.01
CA LEU A 215 -6.04 -5.84 21.99
C LEU A 215 -4.66 -6.47 22.13
N ILE A 216 -3.93 -6.67 21.03
CA ILE A 216 -2.66 -7.39 21.02
C ILE A 216 -1.49 -6.47 21.38
N HIS A 217 -1.59 -5.16 21.11
CA HIS A 217 -0.50 -4.21 21.32
C HIS A 217 -0.90 -3.09 22.30
N PRO A 218 -0.74 -3.31 23.62
CA PRO A 218 -1.07 -2.32 24.65
C PRO A 218 -0.39 -0.96 24.47
N ARG A 219 0.85 -0.95 23.94
CA ARG A 219 1.56 0.30 23.63
C ARG A 219 0.86 1.12 22.56
N VAL A 220 0.30 0.46 21.54
CA VAL A 220 -0.48 1.13 20.49
C VAL A 220 -1.82 1.58 21.06
N ALA A 221 -2.48 0.74 21.87
CA ALA A 221 -3.73 1.11 22.55
C ALA A 221 -3.57 2.38 23.38
N ALA A 222 -2.51 2.48 24.19
CA ALA A 222 -2.22 3.65 25.00
C ALA A 222 -2.01 4.92 24.15
N ARG A 223 -1.39 4.81 22.96
CA ARG A 223 -1.24 5.94 22.02
C ARG A 223 -2.57 6.44 21.46
N TRP A 224 -3.58 5.57 21.42
CA TRP A 224 -4.93 5.91 21.03
C TRP A 224 -5.83 6.28 22.22
N GLY A 225 -5.27 6.41 23.43
CA GLY A 225 -6.02 6.76 24.64
C GLY A 225 -6.79 5.59 25.26
N PHE A 226 -6.50 4.35 24.87
CA PHE A 226 -7.10 3.15 25.46
C PHE A 226 -6.15 2.49 26.45
N ASP A 227 -6.60 2.27 27.67
CA ASP A 227 -5.99 1.36 28.63
C ASP A 227 -6.89 0.12 28.76
N LEU A 228 -6.40 -1.00 28.25
CA LEU A 228 -7.11 -2.29 28.19
C LEU A 228 -6.62 -3.27 29.27
N GLY A 229 -5.94 -2.76 30.31
CA GLY A 229 -5.53 -3.54 31.48
C GLY A 229 -6.70 -3.94 32.40
N ASP A 230 -6.44 -4.02 33.71
CA ASP A 230 -7.39 -4.59 34.70
C ASP A 230 -8.69 -3.77 34.90
N GLY A 231 -8.75 -2.55 34.39
CA GLY A 231 -9.97 -1.74 34.35
C GLY A 231 -9.95 -0.86 33.11
N PHE A 232 -10.74 -1.23 32.09
CA PHE A 232 -10.88 -0.46 30.85
C PHE A 232 -10.99 1.05 31.16
N ALA A 233 -10.00 1.82 30.73
CA ALA A 233 -9.98 3.27 30.88
C ALA A 233 -9.76 3.94 29.52
N LEU A 234 -10.45 5.06 29.31
CA LEU A 234 -10.38 5.81 28.06
C LEU A 234 -10.00 7.25 28.36
N ASP A 235 -8.82 7.65 27.89
CA ASP A 235 -8.34 9.02 27.96
C ASP A 235 -8.87 9.82 26.77
N ALA A 236 -9.99 10.52 27.01
CA ALA A 236 -10.61 11.37 26.00
C ALA A 236 -9.70 12.51 25.53
N SER A 237 -8.74 12.96 26.35
CA SER A 237 -7.82 14.04 25.98
C SER A 237 -6.82 13.61 24.91
N VAL A 238 -6.46 12.33 24.89
CA VAL A 238 -5.62 11.71 23.85
C VAL A 238 -6.44 11.32 22.63
N LEU A 239 -7.62 10.72 22.83
CA LEU A 239 -8.44 10.21 21.73
C LEU A 239 -9.06 11.35 20.88
N MET A 240 -9.58 12.40 21.51
CA MET A 240 -10.37 13.43 20.82
C MET A 240 -9.60 14.14 19.68
N PRO A 241 -8.32 14.54 19.84
CA PRO A 241 -7.52 15.07 18.75
C PRO A 241 -7.25 14.08 17.61
N LEU A 242 -7.32 12.76 17.88
CA LEU A 242 -7.03 11.69 16.93
C LEU A 242 -8.27 11.19 16.16
N LEU A 243 -9.48 11.46 16.67
CA LEU A 243 -10.75 11.07 16.02
C LEU A 243 -10.90 11.48 14.55
N PRO A 244 -10.35 12.61 14.05
CA PRO A 244 -10.40 12.91 12.62
C PRO A 244 -9.82 11.80 11.74
N ILE A 245 -8.85 11.02 12.21
CA ILE A 245 -8.21 9.94 11.44
C ILE A 245 -9.21 8.81 11.13
N PRO A 246 -9.83 8.11 12.11
CA PRO A 246 -10.82 7.08 11.80
C PRO A 246 -12.07 7.65 11.13
N LEU A 247 -12.47 8.89 11.46
CA LEU A 247 -13.60 9.56 10.78
C LEU A 247 -13.33 9.78 9.29
N LEU A 248 -12.08 10.09 8.90
CA LEU A 248 -11.67 10.18 7.50
C LEU A 248 -11.87 8.85 6.76
N GLY A 249 -11.52 7.73 7.41
CA GLY A 249 -11.69 6.39 6.85
C GLY A 249 -13.17 6.02 6.70
N LEU A 250 -13.98 6.31 7.72
CA LEU A 250 -15.43 6.12 7.66
C LEU A 250 -16.09 6.98 6.58
N ALA A 251 -15.67 8.25 6.45
CA ALA A 251 -16.12 9.12 5.37
C ALA A 251 -15.72 8.57 4.00
N GLY A 252 -14.50 8.04 3.86
CA GLY A 252 -14.03 7.35 2.67
C GLY A 252 -14.90 6.13 2.31
N LEU A 253 -15.15 5.24 3.26
CA LEU A 253 -16.01 4.06 3.08
C LEU A 253 -17.44 4.45 2.70
N ALA A 254 -18.02 5.45 3.37
CA ALA A 254 -19.34 5.98 3.06
C ALA A 254 -19.40 6.57 1.65
N LEU A 255 -18.37 7.31 1.25
CA LEU A 255 -18.24 7.88 -0.08
C LEU A 255 -18.18 6.76 -1.14
N VAL A 256 -17.37 5.72 -0.93
CA VAL A 256 -17.33 4.57 -1.85
C VAL A 256 -18.70 3.91 -1.94
N TRP A 257 -19.32 3.60 -0.81
CA TRP A 257 -20.60 2.90 -0.77
C TRP A 257 -21.71 3.65 -1.50
N VAL A 258 -21.89 4.94 -1.18
CA VAL A 258 -22.94 5.77 -1.76
C VAL A 258 -22.68 6.04 -3.24
N MET A 259 -21.44 6.41 -3.59
CA MET A 259 -21.12 6.84 -4.95
C MET A 259 -21.02 5.67 -5.92
N SER A 260 -20.61 4.49 -5.45
CA SER A 260 -20.64 3.26 -6.27
C SER A 260 -22.07 2.90 -6.63
N ARG A 261 -23.01 2.96 -5.67
CA ARG A 261 -24.43 2.72 -5.93
C ARG A 261 -25.03 3.70 -6.92
N ARG A 262 -24.65 4.98 -6.84
CA ARG A 262 -25.05 6.04 -7.77
C ARG A 262 -24.39 5.94 -9.15
N GLY A 263 -23.46 5.01 -9.37
CA GLY A 263 -22.75 4.87 -10.65
C GLY A 263 -21.80 6.05 -10.94
N SER A 264 -21.28 6.69 -9.90
CA SER A 264 -20.28 7.75 -10.08
C SER A 264 -18.95 7.15 -10.51
N HIS A 265 -18.24 7.84 -11.39
CA HIS A 265 -16.99 7.33 -11.95
C HIS A 265 -15.78 7.65 -11.07
N ARG A 266 -15.67 8.87 -10.53
CA ARG A 266 -14.44 9.35 -9.87
C ARG A 266 -14.47 9.25 -8.34
N TRP A 267 -15.62 9.52 -7.74
CA TRP A 267 -15.76 9.62 -6.29
C TRP A 267 -15.45 8.32 -5.52
N PRO A 268 -15.76 7.11 -6.03
CA PRO A 268 -15.33 5.88 -5.37
C PRO A 268 -13.80 5.79 -5.23
N PHE A 269 -13.03 6.27 -6.21
CA PHE A 269 -11.57 6.23 -6.13
C PHE A 269 -11.03 7.19 -5.06
N VAL A 270 -11.60 8.40 -4.98
CA VAL A 270 -11.30 9.34 -3.88
C VAL A 270 -11.62 8.72 -2.53
N GLY A 271 -12.79 8.07 -2.40
CA GLY A 271 -13.18 7.38 -1.17
C GLY A 271 -12.18 6.29 -0.77
N ALA A 272 -11.74 5.47 -1.72
CA ALA A 272 -10.73 4.43 -1.46
C ALA A 272 -9.38 5.03 -1.02
N ILE A 273 -8.93 6.13 -1.64
CA ILE A 273 -7.72 6.86 -1.20
C ILE A 273 -7.87 7.35 0.24
N LEU A 274 -9.03 7.90 0.61
CA LEU A 274 -9.28 8.37 1.98
C LEU A 274 -9.22 7.25 3.02
N VAL A 275 -9.69 6.04 2.67
CA VAL A 275 -9.57 4.85 3.53
C VAL A 275 -8.11 4.47 3.75
N PHE A 276 -7.31 4.43 2.69
CA PHE A 276 -5.87 4.13 2.78
C PHE A 276 -5.11 5.20 3.55
N LEU A 277 -5.40 6.47 3.30
CA LEU A 277 -4.81 7.60 4.02
C LEU A 277 -5.15 7.54 5.51
N SER A 278 -6.40 7.24 5.85
CA SER A 278 -6.84 7.04 7.23
C SER A 278 -6.05 5.92 7.91
N GLY A 279 -5.95 4.74 7.29
CA GLY A 279 -5.18 3.62 7.83
C GLY A 279 -3.70 3.95 8.01
N TYR A 280 -3.10 4.61 7.02
CA TYR A 280 -1.70 5.02 7.04
C TYR A 280 -1.40 6.04 8.15
N LEU A 281 -2.24 7.08 8.28
CA LEU A 281 -2.13 8.05 9.37
C LEU A 281 -2.33 7.39 10.74
N GLY A 282 -3.23 6.40 10.83
CA GLY A 282 -3.42 5.64 12.06
C GLY A 282 -2.19 4.86 12.49
N LEU A 283 -1.47 4.27 11.53
CA LEU A 283 -0.16 3.66 11.76
C LEU A 283 0.88 4.71 12.18
N ALA A 284 0.93 5.84 11.48
CA ALA A 284 1.88 6.91 11.80
C ALA A 284 1.72 7.39 13.25
N VAL A 285 0.48 7.60 13.73
CA VAL A 285 0.22 7.96 15.13
C VAL A 285 0.58 6.83 16.10
N GLY A 286 0.25 5.58 15.73
CA GLY A 286 0.54 4.41 16.55
C GLY A 286 2.04 4.17 16.78
N PHE A 287 2.87 4.48 15.78
CA PHE A 287 4.28 4.11 15.76
C PHE A 287 5.27 5.27 15.80
N ALA A 288 4.90 6.51 15.48
CA ALA A 288 5.84 7.62 15.57
C ALA A 288 6.40 7.77 17.00
N PRO A 289 7.71 8.02 17.19
CA PRO A 289 8.76 8.27 16.19
C PRO A 289 9.57 7.02 15.77
N TYR A 290 9.05 5.81 15.97
CA TYR A 290 9.77 4.56 15.72
C TYR A 290 9.83 4.19 14.23
N VAL A 291 11.04 3.92 13.74
CA VAL A 291 11.28 3.33 12.40
C VAL A 291 11.38 1.82 12.50
N VAL A 292 11.89 1.30 13.62
CA VAL A 292 11.70 -0.11 14.01
C VAL A 292 10.78 -0.12 15.22
N PRO A 293 9.52 -0.57 15.07
CA PRO A 293 8.52 -0.51 16.13
C PRO A 293 9.04 -1.09 17.43
N TYR A 294 8.85 -0.31 18.51
CA TYR A 294 9.20 -0.65 19.90
C TYR A 294 10.70 -0.74 20.22
N ALA A 295 11.59 -0.56 19.24
CA ALA A 295 13.03 -0.72 19.41
C ALA A 295 13.83 0.54 19.07
N LEU A 296 13.71 1.06 17.83
CA LEU A 296 14.56 2.14 17.33
C LEU A 296 13.74 3.31 16.80
N ASP A 297 14.00 4.49 17.36
CA ASP A 297 13.47 5.74 16.81
C ASP A 297 14.26 6.21 15.57
N PHE A 298 13.68 7.13 14.80
CA PHE A 298 14.30 7.62 13.57
C PHE A 298 15.65 8.31 13.80
N ARG A 299 15.89 8.90 14.97
CA ARG A 299 17.16 9.58 15.27
C ARG A 299 18.25 8.59 15.61
N GLN A 300 17.91 7.55 16.37
CA GLN A 300 18.80 6.45 16.71
C GLN A 300 19.21 5.64 15.47
N ALA A 301 18.28 5.44 14.53
CA ALA A 301 18.52 4.63 13.35
C ALA A 301 19.20 5.38 12.19
N ALA A 302 19.32 6.71 12.28
CA ALA A 302 19.75 7.57 11.19
C ALA A 302 21.24 7.42 10.83
N ALA A 303 21.54 7.61 9.55
CA ALA A 303 22.91 7.80 9.08
C ALA A 303 23.49 9.15 9.58
N PRO A 304 24.83 9.32 9.57
CA PRO A 304 25.47 10.58 9.91
C PRO A 304 24.97 11.77 9.06
N ASP A 305 24.87 12.95 9.67
CA ASP A 305 24.29 14.15 9.05
C ASP A 305 24.98 14.57 7.74
N ASN A 306 26.29 14.34 7.59
CA ASN A 306 27.00 14.63 6.34
C ASN A 306 26.51 13.75 5.17
N ALA A 307 26.21 12.47 5.42
CA ALA A 307 25.65 11.57 4.43
C ALA A 307 24.21 11.96 4.09
N LEU A 308 23.38 12.24 5.11
CA LEU A 308 22.00 12.68 4.92
C LEU A 308 21.91 13.99 4.13
N GLY A 309 22.79 14.95 4.43
CA GLY A 309 22.87 16.24 3.75
C GLY A 309 23.28 16.09 2.29
N LEU A 310 24.30 15.28 1.99
CA LEU A 310 24.75 15.02 0.63
C LEU A 310 23.63 14.41 -0.23
N MET A 311 22.96 13.39 0.29
CA MET A 311 21.85 12.74 -0.43
C MET A 311 20.67 13.70 -0.62
N LEU A 312 20.37 14.53 0.39
CA LEU A 312 19.25 15.47 0.34
C LEU A 312 19.43 16.50 -0.78
N VAL A 313 20.64 16.94 -1.07
CA VAL A 313 20.94 17.83 -2.21
C VAL A 313 20.48 17.19 -3.53
N GLY A 314 20.81 15.92 -3.75
CA GLY A 314 20.34 15.17 -4.92
C GLY A 314 18.82 15.01 -4.94
N THR A 315 18.22 14.65 -3.80
CA THR A 315 16.77 14.48 -3.66
C THR A 315 16.00 15.76 -3.96
N VAL A 316 16.45 16.92 -3.49
CA VAL A 316 15.78 18.21 -3.73
C VAL A 316 15.79 18.58 -5.22
N ALA A 317 16.79 18.16 -5.99
CA ALA A 317 16.82 18.37 -7.44
C ALA A 317 15.95 17.35 -8.20
N ILE A 318 16.06 16.07 -7.85
CA ILE A 318 15.48 14.97 -8.63
C ILE A 318 14.01 14.72 -8.28
N LEU A 319 13.64 14.77 -6.99
CA LEU A 319 12.29 14.42 -6.54
C LEU A 319 11.20 15.34 -7.12
N PRO A 320 11.38 16.68 -7.19
CA PRO A 320 10.39 17.54 -7.84
C PRO A 320 10.24 17.25 -9.33
N LEU A 321 11.33 16.88 -10.01
CA LEU A 321 11.28 16.49 -11.42
C LEU A 321 10.49 15.19 -11.60
N ILE A 322 10.72 14.19 -10.75
CA ILE A 322 9.95 12.94 -10.74
C ILE A 322 8.47 13.23 -10.51
N LEU A 323 8.12 14.03 -9.49
CA LEU A 323 6.73 14.39 -9.19
C LEU A 323 6.07 15.14 -10.35
N ALA A 324 6.77 16.07 -10.99
CA ALA A 324 6.28 16.80 -12.16
C ALA A 324 6.03 15.86 -13.35
N TYR A 325 6.97 14.95 -13.62
CA TYR A 325 6.83 13.93 -14.66
C TYR A 325 5.66 12.99 -14.38
N THR A 326 5.55 12.46 -13.16
CA THR A 326 4.42 11.62 -12.75
C THR A 326 3.10 12.38 -12.92
N GLY A 327 3.00 13.61 -12.42
CA GLY A 327 1.82 14.45 -12.60
C GLY A 327 1.45 14.68 -14.07
N TRP A 328 2.45 14.91 -14.92
CA TRP A 328 2.28 15.04 -16.37
C TRP A 328 1.72 13.75 -17.00
N VAL A 329 2.28 12.58 -16.69
CA VAL A 329 1.81 11.29 -17.20
C VAL A 329 0.34 11.07 -16.82
N TYR A 330 -0.03 11.28 -15.55
CA TYR A 330 -1.44 11.14 -15.12
C TYR A 330 -2.37 12.15 -15.80
N TRP A 331 -1.88 13.36 -16.11
CA TRP A 331 -2.64 14.38 -16.82
C TRP A 331 -2.87 14.01 -18.29
N VAL A 332 -1.85 13.52 -18.98
CA VAL A 332 -1.94 13.05 -20.38
C VAL A 332 -2.90 11.86 -20.48
N PHE A 333 -2.76 10.87 -19.61
CA PHE A 333 -3.56 9.63 -19.64
C PHE A 333 -4.82 9.68 -18.77
N ARG A 334 -5.37 10.87 -18.51
CA ARG A 334 -6.57 11.03 -17.67
C ARG A 334 -7.87 10.50 -18.28
N GLY A 335 -7.90 10.30 -19.60
CA GLY A 335 -9.05 9.83 -20.36
C GLY A 335 -9.55 8.45 -19.92
N LYS A 336 -10.76 8.10 -20.36
CA LYS A 336 -11.29 6.74 -20.23
C LYS A 336 -10.75 5.86 -21.36
N ILE A 337 -10.64 4.57 -21.10
CA ILE A 337 -10.23 3.57 -22.08
C ILE A 337 -11.46 2.80 -22.55
N ASP A 338 -11.54 2.63 -23.86
CA ASP A 338 -12.58 1.87 -24.55
C ASP A 338 -12.00 0.58 -25.15
N GLU A 339 -12.86 -0.36 -25.55
CA GLU A 339 -12.41 -1.61 -26.19
C GLU A 339 -11.66 -1.35 -27.51
N GLU A 340 -12.01 -0.27 -28.22
CA GLU A 340 -11.35 0.17 -29.46
C GLU A 340 -10.04 0.95 -29.23
N ALA A 341 -9.74 1.35 -27.99
CA ALA A 341 -8.58 2.19 -27.66
C ALA A 341 -7.32 1.40 -27.27
N GLY A 342 -7.35 0.06 -27.40
CA GLY A 342 -6.19 -0.78 -27.12
C GLY A 342 -5.08 -0.57 -28.15
N TYR A 343 -3.82 -0.66 -27.72
CA TYR A 343 -2.65 -0.68 -28.61
C TYR A 343 -2.78 -1.83 -29.62
N HIS A 344 -3.27 -1.52 -30.82
CA HIS A 344 -3.23 -2.41 -31.97
C HIS A 344 -1.84 -2.29 -32.61
N HIS A 345 -0.95 -3.23 -32.29
CA HIS A 345 0.22 -3.53 -33.12
C HIS A 345 0.12 -4.96 -33.63
#